data_AF-A0A2V3W4G5-F1
#
_entry.id   AF-A0A2V3W4G5-F1
#
_cell.length_a   1.000
_cell.length_b   1.000
_cell.length_c   1.000
_cell.angle_alpha   90.00
_cell.angle_beta   90.00
_cell.angle_gamma   90.00
#
_symmetry.space_group_name_H-M   'P 1'
#
loop_
_entity.id
_entity.type
_entity.pdbx_description
1 polymer ?
#
loop_
_entity_poly.entity_id
_entity_poly.type
_entity_poly.pdbx_seq_one_letter_code
_entity_poly.pdbx_strand_id
1 'polypeptide(L)'
;MIGLLLLFFFFLFLGIGVGLFVKTVGMMTAYLMPILFLFGFTPMIEFLNLEQGRVMLKITNMFPVPQLIQMADTGSWTSIGIVFIWFIGSVLFAYICFMRTRKDV
;
A
#
# COMPACT_ATOMS: atom_id res chain seq x y z
N MET A 1 -5.32 -11.88 12.61
CA MET A 1 -3.91 -11.47 12.86
C MET A 1 -3.05 -11.45 11.59
N ILE A 2 -3.14 -12.45 10.71
CA ILE A 2 -2.30 -12.52 9.49
C ILE A 2 -2.43 -11.28 8.58
N GLY A 3 -3.63 -10.75 8.37
CA GLY A 3 -3.83 -9.57 7.51
C GLY A 3 -3.09 -8.32 7.99
N LEU A 4 -3.02 -8.10 9.31
CA LEU A 4 -2.31 -6.96 9.89
C LEU A 4 -0.79 -7.09 9.69
N LEU A 5 -0.25 -8.31 9.80
CA LEU A 5 1.16 -8.58 9.51
C LEU A 5 1.48 -8.31 8.03
N LEU A 6 0.63 -8.78 7.11
CA LEU A 6 0.82 -8.50 5.68
C LEU A 6 0.75 -7.00 5.38
N LEU A 7 -0.20 -6.28 5.99
CA LEU A 7 -0.32 -4.83 5.84
C LEU A 7 0.92 -4.10 6.40
N PHE A 8 1.42 -4.53 7.54
CA PHE A 8 2.65 -4.01 8.13
C PHE A 8 3.84 -4.19 7.19
N PHE A 9 4.04 -5.41 6.67
CA PHE A 9 5.11 -5.67 5.72
C PHE A 9 4.93 -4.88 4.43
N PHE A 10 3.71 -4.74 3.93
CA PHE A 10 3.41 -3.91 2.77
C PHE A 10 3.93 -2.48 2.96
N PHE A 11 3.51 -1.79 4.02
CA PHE A 11 3.96 -0.42 4.29
C PHE A 11 5.45 -0.33 4.61
N LEU A 12 6.02 -1.33 5.29
CA LEU A 12 7.44 -1.38 5.61
C LEU A 12 8.30 -1.46 4.33
N PHE A 13 8.00 -2.39 3.42
CA PHE A 13 8.74 -2.52 2.17
C PHE A 13 8.52 -1.32 1.25
N LEU A 14 7.32 -0.75 1.23
CA LEU A 14 7.03 0.45 0.45
C LEU A 14 7.82 1.66 0.99
N GLY A 15 7.86 1.86 2.31
CA GLY A 15 8.66 2.90 2.96
C GLY A 15 10.16 2.74 2.71
N ILE A 16 10.68 1.51 2.79
CA ILE A 16 12.09 1.20 2.45
C ILE A 16 12.36 1.50 0.97
N GLY A 17 11.48 1.05 0.06
CA GLY A 17 11.64 1.28 -1.37
C GLY A 17 11.65 2.75 -1.75
N VAL A 18 10.77 3.56 -1.14
CA VAL A 18 10.76 5.03 -1.31
C VAL A 18 12.03 5.64 -0.71
N GLY A 19 12.44 5.19 0.48
CA GLY A 19 13.67 5.65 1.13
C GLY A 19 14.93 5.39 0.31
N LEU A 20 14.99 4.24 -0.39
CA LEU A 20 16.10 3.91 -1.30
C LEU A 20 16.01 4.66 -2.64
N PHE A 21 14.81 5.06 -3.05
CA PHE A 21 14.56 5.80 -4.29
C PHE A 21 14.91 7.29 -4.18
N VAL A 22 14.67 7.89 -3.01
CA VAL A 22 14.83 9.33 -2.79
C VAL A 22 16.24 9.69 -2.35
N LYS A 23 16.76 10.81 -2.87
CA LYS A 23 18.13 11.28 -2.57
C LYS A 23 18.25 12.01 -1.22
N THR A 24 17.15 12.50 -0.66
CA THR A 24 17.14 13.26 0.59
C THR A 24 15.94 12.90 1.46
N VAL A 25 16.10 13.09 2.78
CA VAL A 25 15.05 12.81 3.77
C VAL A 25 13.80 13.69 3.55
N GLY A 26 13.97 14.95 3.12
CA GLY A 26 12.84 15.83 2.82
C GLY A 26 11.97 15.32 1.66
N MET A 27 12.60 14.73 0.63
CA MET A 27 11.87 14.11 -0.47
C MET A 27 11.14 12.85 -0.02
N MET A 28 11.72 12.08 0.93
CA MET A 28 11.06 10.91 1.50
C MET A 28 9.67 11.26 2.06
N THR A 29 9.58 12.31 2.87
CA THR A 29 8.31 12.77 3.45
C THR A 29 7.34 13.25 2.37
N ALA A 30 7.85 13.99 1.37
CA ALA A 30 7.04 14.49 0.26
C ALA A 30 6.43 13.37 -0.59
N TYR A 31 7.13 12.25 -0.78
CA TYR A 31 6.62 11.07 -1.48
C TYR A 31 5.76 10.16 -0.59
N LEU A 32 6.10 10.01 0.70
CA LEU A 32 5.30 9.23 1.65
C LEU A 32 3.91 9.82 1.87
N MET A 33 3.80 11.15 1.89
CA MET A 33 2.53 11.83 2.13
C MET A 33 1.41 11.42 1.14
N PRO A 34 1.57 11.50 -0.19
CA PRO A 34 0.55 11.05 -1.14
C PRO A 34 0.36 9.52 -1.12
N ILE A 35 1.41 8.74 -0.83
CA ILE A 35 1.30 7.28 -0.73
C ILE A 35 0.42 6.89 0.46
N LEU A 36 0.66 7.49 1.63
CA LEU A 36 -0.15 7.26 2.82
C LEU A 36 -1.58 7.74 2.58
N PHE A 37 -1.78 8.88 1.91
CA PHE A 37 -3.11 9.34 1.52
C PHE A 37 -3.85 8.32 0.64
N LEU A 38 -3.21 7.84 -0.42
CA LEU A 38 -3.82 6.89 -1.36
C LEU A 38 -4.12 5.54 -0.75
N PHE A 39 -3.19 4.97 0.02
CA PHE A 39 -3.34 3.60 0.54
C PHE A 39 -3.89 3.56 1.95
N GLY A 40 -3.44 4.45 2.83
CA GLY A 40 -3.81 4.52 4.24
C GLY A 40 -5.16 5.18 4.49
N PHE A 41 -5.53 6.20 3.71
CA PHE A 41 -6.79 6.92 3.88
C PHE A 41 -7.89 6.48 2.90
N THR A 42 -7.69 5.40 2.14
CA THR A 42 -8.72 4.81 1.26
C THR A 42 -10.12 4.70 1.88
N PRO A 43 -10.31 4.14 3.10
CA PRO A 43 -11.65 4.04 3.67
C PRO A 43 -12.26 5.43 3.93
N MET A 44 -11.43 6.43 4.25
CA MET A 44 -11.90 7.79 4.47
C MET A 44 -12.39 8.45 3.17
N ILE A 45 -11.81 8.08 2.02
CA ILE A 45 -12.27 8.52 0.69
C ILE A 45 -13.66 7.95 0.39
N GLU A 46 -13.94 6.69 0.77
CA GLU A 46 -15.29 6.11 0.70
C GLU A 46 -16.26 6.81 1.67
N PHE A 47 -15.84 7.12 2.90
CA PHE A 47 -16.65 7.85 3.88
C PHE A 47 -17.00 9.28 3.45
N LEU A 48 -16.13 9.94 2.69
CA LEU A 48 -16.38 11.29 2.17
C LEU A 48 -17.42 11.34 1.05
N ASN A 49 -18.02 10.19 0.71
CA ASN A 49 -19.16 10.04 -0.21
C ASN A 49 -18.97 10.81 -1.52
N LEU A 50 -17.71 10.86 -1.99
CA LEU A 50 -17.38 11.38 -3.30
C LEU A 50 -18.11 10.48 -4.30
N GLU A 51 -19.25 10.96 -4.81
CA GLU A 51 -20.09 10.31 -5.82
C GLU A 51 -19.26 10.06 -7.08
N GLN A 52 -18.47 8.98 -7.11
CA GLN A 52 -17.49 8.79 -8.19
C GLN A 52 -17.61 7.41 -8.81
N GLY A 53 -18.83 7.03 -9.18
CA GLY A 53 -19.09 5.97 -10.15
C GLY A 53 -18.68 4.55 -9.71
N ARG A 54 -19.29 3.56 -10.36
CA ARG A 54 -19.07 2.13 -10.04
C ARG A 54 -17.61 1.68 -10.20
N VAL A 55 -16.79 2.44 -10.92
CA VAL A 55 -15.39 2.12 -11.21
C VAL A 55 -14.46 2.53 -10.07
N MET A 56 -14.59 3.74 -9.52
CA MET A 56 -13.74 4.20 -8.43
C MET A 56 -13.93 3.33 -7.19
N LEU A 57 -15.19 3.03 -6.86
CA LEU A 57 -15.55 2.14 -5.75
C LEU A 57 -14.96 0.73 -5.91
N LYS A 58 -14.88 0.22 -7.13
CA LYS A 58 -14.31 -1.11 -7.39
C LYS A 58 -12.79 -1.13 -7.21
N ILE A 59 -12.12 -0.01 -7.53
CA ILE A 59 -10.67 0.14 -7.37
C ILE A 59 -10.30 0.35 -5.90
N THR A 60 -11.01 1.23 -5.19
CA THR A 60 -10.77 1.48 -3.75
C THR A 60 -10.96 0.21 -2.95
N ASN A 61 -11.97 -0.60 -3.28
CA ASN A 61 -12.17 -1.90 -2.64
C ASN A 61 -11.03 -2.90 -2.90
N MET A 62 -10.19 -2.73 -3.91
CA MET A 62 -9.03 -3.62 -4.15
C MET A 62 -7.76 -3.18 -3.41
N PHE A 63 -7.79 -2.06 -2.69
CA PHE A 63 -6.66 -1.61 -1.89
C PHE A 63 -6.46 -2.41 -0.60
N PRO A 64 -5.22 -2.46 -0.07
CA PRO A 64 -4.87 -3.35 1.03
C PRO A 64 -5.58 -3.00 2.34
N VAL A 65 -5.88 -1.72 2.60
CA VAL A 65 -6.55 -1.28 3.83
C VAL A 65 -8.04 -1.67 3.85
N PRO A 66 -8.86 -1.36 2.83
CA PRO A 66 -10.25 -1.84 2.78
C PRO A 66 -10.38 -3.36 2.82
N GLN A 67 -9.46 -4.08 2.15
CA GLN A 67 -9.43 -5.54 2.20
C GLN A 67 -9.14 -6.08 3.60
N LEU A 68 -8.31 -5.40 4.40
CA LEU A 68 -8.07 -5.76 5.80
C LEU A 68 -9.33 -5.57 6.66
N ILE A 69 -10.08 -4.48 6.45
CA ILE A 69 -11.33 -4.20 7.15
C ILE A 69 -12.37 -5.27 6.79
N GLN A 70 -12.57 -5.56 5.50
CA GLN A 70 -13.48 -6.62 5.04
C GLN A 70 -13.10 -8.00 5.61
N MET A 71 -11.81 -8.29 5.73
CA MET A 71 -11.33 -9.53 6.31
C MET A 71 -11.64 -9.64 7.81
N ALA A 72 -11.59 -8.53 8.55
CA ALA A 72 -11.97 -8.50 9.96
C ALA A 72 -13.46 -8.80 10.16
N ASP A 73 -14.30 -8.32 9.25
CA ASP A 73 -15.76 -8.47 9.34
C ASP A 73 -16.29 -9.81 8.81
N THR A 74 -15.68 -10.34 7.74
CA THR A 74 -16.22 -11.51 7.01
C THR A 74 -15.40 -12.79 7.17
N GLY A 75 -14.16 -12.70 7.67
CA GLY A 75 -13.23 -13.83 7.71
C GLY A 75 -12.81 -14.34 6.33
N SER A 76 -13.05 -13.58 5.26
CA SER A 76 -12.84 -14.04 3.89
C SER A 76 -11.35 -14.24 3.55
N TRP A 77 -11.04 -15.42 3.03
CA TRP A 77 -9.70 -15.76 2.54
C TRP A 77 -9.33 -15.03 1.24
N THR A 78 -10.31 -14.55 0.47
CA THR A 78 -10.04 -13.83 -0.78
C THR A 78 -9.33 -12.49 -0.52
N SER A 79 -9.68 -11.83 0.58
CA SER A 79 -9.07 -10.56 0.99
C SER A 79 -7.60 -10.71 1.34
N ILE A 80 -7.22 -11.84 1.94
CA ILE A 80 -5.81 -12.17 2.22
C ILE A 80 -5.01 -12.24 0.92
N GLY A 81 -5.56 -12.90 -0.11
CA GLY A 81 -4.92 -13.03 -1.41
C GLY A 81 -4.61 -11.67 -2.06
N ILE A 82 -5.55 -10.72 -1.97
CA ILE A 82 -5.37 -9.37 -2.54
C ILE A 82 -4.26 -8.61 -1.79
N VAL A 83 -4.26 -8.62 -0.45
CA VAL A 83 -3.20 -7.97 0.34
C VAL A 83 -1.85 -8.65 0.07
N PHE A 84 -1.81 -9.96 -0.14
CA PHE A 84 -0.59 -10.69 -0.46
C PHE A 84 0.02 -10.29 -1.80
N ILE A 85 -0.82 -10.01 -2.81
CA ILE A 85 -0.35 -9.48 -4.11
C ILE A 85 0.30 -8.10 -3.92
N TRP A 86 -0.32 -7.22 -3.12
CA TRP A 86 0.25 -5.92 -2.79
C TRP A 86 1.57 -6.04 -2.02
N PHE A 87 1.67 -6.99 -1.10
CA PHE A 87 2.91 -7.31 -0.39
C PHE A 87 4.02 -7.77 -1.36
N ILE A 88 3.73 -8.67 -2.30
CA ILE A 88 4.72 -9.07 -3.32
C ILE A 88 5.14 -7.85 -4.15
N GLY A 89 4.19 -7.00 -4.53
CA GLY A 89 4.45 -5.76 -5.26
C GLY A 89 5.39 -4.82 -4.50
N SER A 90 5.20 -4.64 -3.20
CA SER A 90 6.08 -3.78 -2.39
C SER A 90 7.47 -4.39 -2.20
N VAL A 91 7.58 -5.71 -2.04
CA VAL A 91 8.87 -6.41 -1.98
C VAL A 91 9.64 -6.26 -3.29
N LEU A 92 8.98 -6.44 -4.44
CA LEU A 92 9.59 -6.25 -5.75
C LEU A 92 10.04 -4.80 -5.96
N PHE A 93 9.21 -3.84 -5.58
CA PHE A 93 9.56 -2.42 -5.64
C PHE A 93 10.81 -2.10 -4.81
N ALA A 94 10.84 -2.56 -3.54
CA ALA A 94 11.99 -2.39 -2.66
C ALA A 94 13.25 -3.06 -3.24
N TYR A 95 13.11 -4.28 -3.79
CA TYR A 95 14.22 -5.01 -4.41
C TYR A 95 14.77 -4.30 -5.64
N ILE A 96 13.90 -3.77 -6.52
CA ILE A 96 14.31 -3.00 -7.70
C ILE A 96 15.06 -1.73 -7.27
N CYS A 97 14.52 -0.98 -6.29
CA CYS A 97 15.20 0.21 -5.76
C CYS A 97 16.57 -0.16 -5.18
N PHE A 98 16.64 -1.22 -4.37
CA PHE A 98 17.89 -1.71 -3.80
C PHE A 98 18.93 -2.06 -4.88
N MET A 99 18.51 -2.77 -5.94
CA MET A 99 19.39 -3.11 -7.06
C MET A 99 19.86 -1.89 -7.86
N ARG A 100 19.03 -0.83 -7.97
CA ARG A 100 19.46 0.44 -8.57
C ARG A 100 20.49 1.15 -7.69
N THR A 101 20.20 1.31 -6.40
CA THR A 101 21.11 1.96 -5.46
C THR A 101 22.48 1.26 -5.42
N ARG A 102 22.53 -0.07 -5.54
CA ARG A 102 23.79 -0.83 -5.62
C ARG A 102 24.62 -0.58 -6.89
N LYS A 103 24.00 -0.16 -7.99
CA LYS A 103 24.70 0.16 -9.25
C LYS A 103 25.13 1.62 -9.34
N ASP A 104 24.54 2.47 -8.50
CA ASP A 104 24.85 3.89 -8.39
C ASP A 104 26.01 4.17 -7.39
N VAL A 105 26.57 3.12 -6.77
CA VAL A 105 27.81 3.12 -5.95
C VAL A 105 28.95 2.57 -6.80
#